data_AF-A0A060VWX0-F1
#
_entry.id   AF-A0A060VWX0-F1
#
_cell.length_a   1.000
_cell.length_b   1.000
_cell.length_c   1.000
_cell.angle_alpha   90.00
_cell.angle_beta   90.00
_cell.angle_gamma   90.00
#
_symmetry.space_group_name_H-M   'P 1'
#
loop_
_entity.id
_entity.type
_entity.pdbx_description
1 polymer ?
#
loop_
_entity_poly.entity_id
_entity_poly.type
_entity_poly.pdbx_seq_one_letter_code
_entity_poly.pdbx_strand_id
1 'polypeptide(L)' 'MLRSQDAGLLIVPRISKQTAGGRAFSNRAPFLWNGLPTHVRDADSVSTFKSLLKTQLFSGSYD' A
#
# COMPACT_ATOMS: atom_id res chain seq x y z
N MET A 1 -5.43 -22.22 -16.69
CA MET A 1 -5.69 -21.66 -15.35
C MET A 1 -5.08 -20.26 -15.29
N LEU A 2 -5.87 -19.21 -15.51
CA LEU A 2 -5.38 -17.84 -15.43
C LEU A 2 -5.41 -17.41 -13.96
N ARG A 3 -4.40 -17.82 -13.18
CA ARG A 3 -4.16 -17.19 -11.89
C ARG A 3 -3.63 -15.79 -12.20
N SER A 4 -4.55 -14.84 -12.37
CA SER A 4 -4.26 -13.46 -12.02
C SER A 4 -3.55 -13.55 -10.67
N GLN A 5 -2.27 -13.21 -10.64
CA GLN A 5 -1.61 -12.93 -9.37
C GLN A 5 -2.43 -11.79 -8.80
N ASP A 6 -3.37 -12.11 -7.91
CA ASP A 6 -4.07 -11.10 -7.14
C ASP A 6 -2.95 -10.39 -6.40
N ALA A 7 -2.59 -9.18 -6.86
CA ALA A 7 -1.43 -8.49 -6.37
C ALA A 7 -1.63 -8.04 -4.92
N GLY A 8 -2.66 -8.51 -4.20
CA GLY A 8 -3.04 -8.07 -2.87
C GLY A 8 -3.43 -6.59 -2.85
N LEU A 9 -4.01 -6.09 -3.94
CA LEU A 9 -4.40 -4.69 -4.08
C LEU A 9 -5.76 -4.45 -3.45
N LEU A 10 -5.85 -3.42 -2.61
CA LEU A 10 -7.08 -3.03 -1.95
C LEU A 10 -7.90 -2.09 -2.84
N ILE A 11 -9.22 -2.19 -2.80
CA ILE A 11 -10.12 -1.30 -3.55
C ILE A 11 -10.05 0.10 -2.93
N VAL A 12 -9.62 1.10 -3.69
CA VAL A 12 -9.64 2.51 -3.27
C VAL A 12 -11.02 3.10 -3.59
N PRO A 13 -11.83 3.49 -2.59
CA PRO A 13 -13.14 4.06 -2.85
C PRO A 13 -13.02 5.40 -3.60
N ARG A 14 -13.84 5.59 -4.64
CA ARG A 14 -13.88 6.85 -5.39
C ARG A 14 -14.63 7.91 -4.57
N ILE A 15 -13.88 8.85 -4.02
CA ILE A 15 -14.40 9.97 -3.23
C ILE A 15 -14.55 11.22 -4.11
N SER A 16 -15.77 11.79 -4.11
CA SER A 16 -16.09 13.00 -4.88
C SER A 16 -15.49 14.29 -4.31
N LYS A 17 -15.16 14.33 -3.01
CA LYS A 17 -14.57 15.49 -2.31
C LYS A 17 -13.23 15.11 -1.70
N GLN A 18 -12.14 15.48 -2.38
CA GLN A 18 -10.76 15.16 -1.97
C GLN A 18 -10.35 15.78 -0.63
N THR A 19 -11.04 16.83 -0.16
CA THR A 19 -10.64 17.61 1.02
C THR A 19 -11.01 16.95 2.35
N ALA A 20 -12.26 16.50 2.53
CA ALA A 20 -12.72 15.85 3.76
C ALA A 20 -12.73 14.31 3.66
N GLY A 21 -13.20 13.76 2.54
CA GLY A 21 -13.26 12.31 2.33
C GLY A 21 -11.89 11.67 2.01
N GLY A 22 -10.97 12.46 1.45
CA GLY A 22 -9.60 12.04 1.08
C GLY A 22 -8.76 11.51 2.23
N ARG A 23 -8.99 12.05 3.43
CA ARG A 23 -8.23 11.76 4.64
C ARG A 23 -8.79 10.58 5.44
N ALA A 24 -9.97 10.07 5.08
CA ALA A 24 -10.56 8.92 5.75
C ALA A 24 -9.62 7.71 5.63
N PHE A 25 -9.48 6.95 6.71
CA PHE A 25 -8.65 5.74 6.72
C PHE A 25 -9.08 4.76 5.62
N SER A 26 -10.40 4.60 5.42
CA SER A 26 -10.99 3.76 4.37
C SER A 26 -10.57 4.14 2.95
N ASN A 27 -10.13 5.38 2.71
CA ASN A 27 -9.60 5.82 1.42
C ASN A 27 -8.07 5.82 1.40
N ARG A 28 -7.44 6.36 2.44
CA ARG A 28 -5.98 6.59 2.44
C ARG A 28 -5.19 5.31 2.70
N ALA A 29 -5.72 4.38 3.49
CA ALA A 29 -5.08 3.09 3.73
C ALA A 29 -4.92 2.25 2.45
N PRO A 30 -5.98 1.98 1.66
CA PRO A 30 -5.82 1.21 0.43
C PRO A 30 -4.96 1.95 -0.61
N PHE A 31 -5.04 3.29 -0.65
CA PHE A 31 -4.18 4.10 -1.52
C PHE A 31 -2.68 3.92 -1.18
N LEU A 32 -2.31 4.03 0.10
CA LEU A 32 -0.92 3.87 0.53
C LEU A 32 -0.44 2.43 0.36
N TRP A 33 -1.29 1.45 0.71
CA TRP A 33 -0.99 0.03 0.53
C TRP A 33 -0.68 -0.30 -0.92
N ASN A 34 -1.52 0.15 -1.85
CA ASN A 34 -1.34 -0.14 -3.28
C ASN A 34 -0.10 0.50 -3.89
N GLY A 35 0.42 1.57 -3.29
CA GLY A 35 1.68 2.19 -3.70
C GLY A 35 2.92 1.42 -3.25
N LEU A 36 2.78 0.39 -2.41
CA LEU A 36 3.90 -0.40 -1.94
C LEU A 36 4.33 -1.45 -2.99
N PRO A 37 5.65 -1.70 -3.14
CA PRO A 37 6.12 -2.77 -3.99
C PRO A 37 5.62 -4.14 -3.48
N THR A 38 5.42 -5.07 -4.41
CA THR A 38 4.85 -6.39 -4.12
C THR A 38 5.64 -7.15 -3.06
N HIS A 39 6.98 -7.10 -3.08
CA HIS A 39 7.82 -7.78 -2.09
C HIS A 39 7.64 -7.26 -0.65
N VAL A 40 7.21 -6.01 -0.47
CA VAL A 40 6.88 -5.47 0.85
C VAL A 40 5.55 -6.01 1.32
N ARG A 41 4.56 -6.07 0.42
CA ARG A 41 3.20 -6.53 0.71
C ARG A 41 3.11 -8.03 0.95
N ASP A 42 3.95 -8.80 0.27
CA ASP A 42 4.02 -10.26 0.34
C ASP A 42 4.89 -10.76 1.50
N ALA A 43 5.33 -9.88 2.41
CA ALA A 43 6.19 -10.27 3.52
C ALA A 43 5.54 -11.34 4.41
N ASP A 44 6.26 -12.44 4.67
CA ASP A 44 5.78 -13.59 5.45
C ASP A 44 5.44 -13.28 6.93
N SER A 45 5.85 -12.12 7.44
CA SER A 45 5.68 -11.76 8.84
C SER A 45 5.60 -10.25 9.04
N VAL A 46 4.89 -9.83 10.09
CA VAL A 46 4.72 -8.40 10.44
C VAL A 46 6.06 -7.72 10.73
N SER A 47 7.02 -8.43 11.33
CA SER A 47 8.38 -7.94 11.57
C SER A 47 9.11 -7.64 10.25
N THR A 48 9.08 -8.59 9.32
CA THR A 48 9.66 -8.45 7.96
C THR A 48 8.98 -7.32 7.19
N PHE A 49 7.65 -7.23 7.23
CA PHE A 49 6.89 -6.13 6.64
C PHE A 49 7.37 -4.77 7.15
N LYS A 50 7.49 -4.60 8.47
CA LYS A 50 7.95 -3.33 9.08
C LYS A 50 9.38 -2.97 8.63
N SER A 51 10.28 -3.95 8.58
CA SER A 51 11.66 -3.72 8.13
C SER A 51 11.72 -3.30 6.66
N LEU A 52 11.04 -4.03 5.77
CA LEU A 52 11.00 -3.72 4.33
C LEU A 52 10.34 -2.37 4.06
N LEU A 53 9.22 -2.07 4.75
CA LEU A 53 8.53 -0.79 4.63
C LEU A 53 9.46 0.37 5.01
N LYS A 54 10.20 0.23 6.11
CA LYS A 54 11.18 1.25 6.54
C LYS A 54 12.26 1.43 5.46
N THR A 55 12.87 0.36 4.98
CA THR A 55 13.88 0.45 3.93
C THR A 55 13.37 1.17 2.68
N GLN A 56 12.16 0.84 2.21
CA GLN A 56 11.57 1.50 1.03
C GLN A 56 11.29 2.98 1.26
N LEU A 57 10.72 3.36 2.40
CA LEU A 57 10.43 4.77 2.71
C LEU A 57 11.71 5.60 2.86
N PHE A 58 12.76 5.04 3.44
CA PHE A 58 14.06 5.71 3.57
C PHE A 58 14.76 5.83 2.21
N SER A 59 14.74 4.77 1.39
CA SER A 59 15.34 4.79 0.06
C SER A 59 14.69 5.84 -0.86
N GLY A 60 13.37 6.00 -0.82
CA GLY A 60 12.69 6.99 -1.66
C GLY A 60 12.76 8.44 -1.17
N SER A 61 13.32 8.69 0.02
CA SER A 61 13.44 10.04 0.61
C SER A 61 14.85 10.63 0.50
N TYR A 62 15.86 9.82 0.20
CA TYR A 62 17.28 10.19 0.19
C TYR A 62 17.92 10.07 -1.21
N ASP A 63 17.12 9.87 -2.25
CA ASP A 63 17.51 10.00 -3.66
C ASP A 63 17.38 11.46 -4.13
#